data_AF-A0A9E6EJU9-F1
#
_entry.id   AF-A0A9E6EJU9-F1
#
_cell.length_a   1.000
_cell.length_b   1.000
_cell.length_c   1.000
_cell.angle_alpha   90.00
_cell.angle_beta   90.00
_cell.angle_gamma   90.00
#
_symmetry.space_group_name_H-M   'P 1'
#
loop_
_entity.id
_entity.type
_entity.pdbx_description
1 polymer ?
#
loop_
_entity_poly.entity_id
_entity_poly.type
_entity_poly.pdbx_seq_one_letter_code
_entity_poly.pdbx_strand_id
1 'polypeptide(L)'
;MYYRTPRLEIYPDRITANARSVIARCHAHGAKVACVTKVTCAHPAVVHALELGGADLIADSRISNLMSMANTGQALPLMLLRIPAPSRAADVVRCADTTLNSSVETIRLLSEAAQFLNVHHNIIVMVDVGDLREGVWPDQAIRVVREASRLPHINVAGLGCNLACYGGVIPSVENMNA
;
A
#
# COMPACT_ATOMS: atom_id res chain seq x y z
N MET A 1 30.09 -28.73 -9.28
CA MET A 1 29.81 -27.27 -9.34
C MET A 1 29.74 -26.78 -7.91
N TYR A 2 30.73 -26.02 -7.44
CA TYR A 2 30.68 -25.46 -6.08
C TYR A 2 29.83 -24.19 -6.09
N TYR A 3 28.74 -24.19 -5.34
CA TYR A 3 27.89 -23.02 -5.18
C TYR A 3 28.47 -22.14 -4.06
N ARG A 4 28.67 -20.83 -4.33
CA ARG A 4 29.20 -19.88 -3.34
C ARG A 4 28.18 -19.59 -2.23
N THR A 5 28.65 -19.47 -1.00
CA THR A 5 27.85 -19.16 0.20
C THR A 5 28.39 -17.91 0.93
N PRO A 6 27.53 -17.12 1.61
CA PRO A 6 26.08 -17.34 1.78
C PRO A 6 25.28 -17.03 0.51
N ARG A 7 24.11 -17.69 0.37
CA ARG A 7 23.20 -17.52 -0.78
C ARG A 7 21.75 -17.43 -0.32
N LEU A 8 20.95 -16.71 -1.08
CA LEU A 8 19.50 -16.63 -0.95
C LEU A 8 18.87 -17.35 -2.14
N GLU A 9 17.99 -18.32 -1.87
CA GLU A 9 17.23 -19.01 -2.92
C GLU A 9 15.77 -18.57 -2.86
N ILE A 10 15.25 -18.11 -3.99
CA ILE A 10 13.85 -17.75 -4.16
C ILE A 10 13.22 -18.82 -5.05
N TYR A 11 12.05 -19.32 -4.65
CA TYR A 11 11.29 -20.33 -5.39
C TYR A 11 9.98 -19.71 -5.90
N PRO A 12 9.96 -19.02 -7.06
CA PRO A 12 8.81 -18.25 -7.55
C PRO A 12 7.53 -19.07 -7.71
N ASP A 13 7.65 -20.33 -8.12
CA ASP A 13 6.48 -21.21 -8.31
C ASP A 13 5.73 -21.45 -6.99
N ARG A 14 6.46 -21.56 -5.88
CA ARG A 14 5.86 -21.72 -4.53
C ARG A 14 5.18 -20.44 -4.09
N ILE A 15 5.77 -19.28 -4.39
CA ILE A 15 5.17 -17.98 -4.11
C ILE A 15 3.88 -17.82 -4.91
N THR A 16 3.90 -18.16 -6.19
CA THR A 16 2.74 -18.12 -7.09
C THR A 16 1.59 -19.00 -6.57
N ALA A 17 1.89 -20.25 -6.18
CA ALA A 17 0.90 -21.17 -5.65
C ALA A 17 0.26 -20.66 -4.34
N ASN A 18 1.08 -20.12 -3.43
CA ASN A 18 0.60 -19.56 -2.17
C ASN A 18 -0.26 -18.30 -2.40
N ALA A 19 0.22 -17.39 -3.24
CA ALA A 19 -0.50 -16.18 -3.61
C ALA A 19 -1.88 -16.51 -4.19
N ARG A 20 -1.93 -17.43 -5.16
CA ARG A 20 -3.18 -17.88 -5.79
C ARG A 20 -4.17 -18.43 -4.78
N SER A 21 -3.72 -19.24 -3.83
CA SER A 21 -4.58 -19.82 -2.80
C SER A 21 -5.21 -18.74 -1.90
N VAL A 22 -4.42 -17.77 -1.43
CA VAL A 22 -4.91 -16.70 -0.55
C VAL A 22 -5.81 -15.73 -1.33
N ILE A 23 -5.38 -15.32 -2.52
CA ILE A 23 -6.09 -14.36 -3.36
C ILE A 23 -7.44 -14.91 -3.78
N ALA A 24 -7.52 -16.18 -4.22
CA ALA A 24 -8.78 -16.81 -4.58
C ALA A 24 -9.79 -16.82 -3.42
N ARG A 25 -9.32 -16.99 -2.17
CA ARG A 25 -10.18 -16.90 -0.98
C ARG A 25 -10.68 -15.47 -0.76
N CYS A 26 -9.83 -14.45 -0.91
CA CYS A 26 -10.26 -13.06 -0.81
C CYS A 26 -11.27 -12.68 -1.91
N HIS A 27 -11.00 -13.08 -3.16
CA HIS A 27 -11.89 -12.86 -4.30
C HIS A 27 -13.25 -13.53 -4.12
N ALA A 28 -13.30 -14.73 -3.53
CA ALA A 28 -14.56 -15.42 -3.21
C ALA A 28 -15.45 -14.65 -2.23
N HIS A 29 -14.88 -13.73 -1.45
CA HIS A 29 -15.59 -12.83 -0.55
C HIS A 29 -15.73 -11.39 -1.11
N GLY A 30 -15.45 -11.18 -2.40
CA GLY A 30 -15.57 -9.88 -3.06
C GLY A 30 -14.50 -8.86 -2.71
N ALA A 31 -13.42 -9.28 -2.05
CA ALA A 31 -12.29 -8.41 -1.68
C ALA A 31 -11.19 -8.45 -2.73
N LYS A 32 -10.61 -7.30 -3.07
CA LYS A 32 -9.37 -7.20 -3.86
C LYS A 32 -8.14 -7.31 -2.98
N VAL A 33 -7.01 -7.73 -3.56
CA VAL A 33 -5.76 -7.95 -2.82
C VAL A 33 -4.62 -7.11 -3.38
N ALA A 34 -4.08 -6.23 -2.53
CA ALA A 34 -2.81 -5.57 -2.76
C ALA A 34 -1.67 -6.42 -2.18
N CYS A 35 -0.81 -6.98 -3.02
CA CYS A 35 0.30 -7.83 -2.58
C CYS A 35 1.52 -6.98 -2.19
N VAL A 36 2.03 -7.18 -0.97
CA VAL A 36 3.08 -6.34 -0.39
C VAL A 36 4.48 -6.90 -0.65
N THR A 37 5.39 -6.10 -1.22
CA THR A 37 6.74 -6.53 -1.64
C THR A 37 7.88 -6.00 -0.78
N LYS A 38 7.58 -5.22 0.28
CA LYS A 38 8.58 -4.47 1.05
C LYS A 38 9.75 -5.31 1.62
N VAL A 39 9.49 -6.56 2.01
CA VAL A 39 10.49 -7.47 2.60
C VAL A 39 11.39 -8.07 1.53
N THR A 40 10.85 -8.25 0.32
CA THR A 40 11.59 -8.77 -0.83
C THR A 40 12.18 -7.66 -1.68
N CYS A 41 12.16 -6.41 -1.21
CA CYS A 41 12.66 -5.22 -1.90
C CYS A 41 12.16 -5.11 -3.35
N ALA A 42 10.88 -5.47 -3.59
CA ALA A 42 10.31 -5.56 -4.94
C ALA A 42 11.16 -6.37 -5.94
N HIS A 43 11.80 -7.45 -5.47
CA HIS A 43 12.57 -8.34 -6.34
C HIS A 43 11.71 -8.81 -7.52
N PRO A 44 12.16 -8.66 -8.79
CA PRO A 44 11.31 -8.89 -9.97
C PRO A 44 10.67 -10.28 -10.01
N ALA A 45 11.42 -11.33 -9.66
CA ALA A 45 10.88 -12.70 -9.61
C ALA A 45 9.75 -12.88 -8.59
N VAL A 46 9.74 -12.11 -7.50
CA VAL A 46 8.66 -12.15 -6.49
C VAL A 46 7.46 -11.36 -6.98
N VAL A 47 7.67 -10.16 -7.52
CA VAL A 47 6.60 -9.33 -8.11
C VAL A 47 5.87 -10.14 -9.17
N HIS A 48 6.60 -10.74 -10.11
CA HIS A 48 6.02 -11.55 -11.17
C HIS A 48 5.26 -12.78 -10.66
N ALA A 49 5.77 -13.45 -9.63
CA ALA A 49 5.07 -14.56 -9.00
C ALA A 49 3.73 -14.14 -8.35
N LEU A 50 3.68 -12.94 -7.76
CA LEU A 50 2.46 -12.38 -7.18
C LEU A 50 1.44 -12.02 -8.28
N GLU A 51 1.90 -11.47 -9.41
CA GLU A 51 1.06 -11.21 -10.59
C GLU A 51 0.43 -12.51 -11.13
N LEU A 52 1.25 -13.54 -11.36
CA LEU A 52 0.77 -14.86 -11.81
C LEU A 52 -0.12 -15.56 -10.76
N GLY A 53 -0.02 -15.13 -9.51
CA GLY A 53 -0.90 -15.51 -8.41
C GLY A 53 -2.28 -14.85 -8.47
N GLY A 54 -2.45 -13.80 -9.27
CA GLY A 54 -3.72 -13.08 -9.43
C GLY A 54 -3.82 -11.79 -8.62
N ALA A 55 -2.69 -11.16 -8.25
CA ALA A 55 -2.71 -9.90 -7.50
C ALA A 55 -3.50 -8.80 -8.25
N ASP A 56 -4.31 -8.02 -7.51
CA ASP A 56 -5.04 -6.89 -8.08
C ASP A 56 -4.17 -5.62 -8.09
N LEU A 57 -3.29 -5.48 -7.11
CA LEU A 57 -2.36 -4.35 -6.95
C LEU A 57 -1.04 -4.85 -6.35
N ILE A 58 0.04 -4.10 -6.55
CA ILE A 58 1.30 -4.31 -5.85
C ILE A 58 1.55 -3.13 -4.90
N ALA A 59 2.03 -3.43 -3.69
CA ALA A 59 2.23 -2.41 -2.66
C ALA A 59 3.62 -2.50 -2.02
N ASP A 60 4.20 -1.34 -1.70
CA ASP A 60 5.50 -1.28 -1.03
C ASP A 60 5.55 -0.11 -0.03
N SER A 61 6.48 -0.18 0.91
CA SER A 61 6.74 0.90 1.87
C SER A 61 7.87 1.82 1.43
N ARG A 62 8.61 1.49 0.36
CA ARG A 62 9.71 2.28 -0.17
C ARG A 62 9.37 2.81 -1.56
N ILE A 63 9.43 4.13 -1.70
CA ILE A 63 9.23 4.80 -3.00
C ILE A 63 10.23 4.33 -4.05
N SER A 64 11.48 4.01 -3.65
CA SER A 64 12.50 3.46 -4.57
C SER A 64 12.04 2.18 -5.26
N ASN A 65 11.32 1.32 -4.53
CA ASN A 65 10.81 0.08 -5.05
C ASN A 65 9.66 0.33 -6.03
N LEU A 66 8.73 1.25 -5.69
CA LEU A 66 7.64 1.64 -6.58
C LEU A 66 8.15 2.29 -7.87
N MET A 67 9.11 3.21 -7.78
CA MET A 67 9.76 3.82 -8.95
C MET A 67 10.45 2.76 -9.82
N SER A 68 11.12 1.78 -9.21
CA SER A 68 11.74 0.68 -9.95
C SER A 68 10.71 -0.11 -10.75
N MET A 69 9.57 -0.46 -10.14
CA MET A 69 8.49 -1.20 -10.81
C MET A 69 7.81 -0.37 -11.90
N ALA A 70 7.53 0.91 -11.63
CA ALA A 70 6.94 1.83 -12.60
C ALA A 70 7.85 1.99 -13.83
N ASN A 71 9.17 2.12 -13.64
CA ASN A 71 10.14 2.25 -14.73
C ASN A 71 10.28 0.98 -15.57
N THR A 72 9.96 -0.19 -15.02
CA THR A 72 9.96 -1.46 -15.76
C THR A 72 8.62 -1.78 -16.42
N GLY A 73 7.65 -0.87 -16.37
CA GLY A 73 6.34 -1.02 -17.02
C GLY A 73 5.39 -1.95 -16.27
N GLN A 74 5.42 -1.93 -14.93
CA GLN A 74 4.48 -2.66 -14.09
C GLN A 74 3.03 -2.37 -14.51
N ALA A 75 2.28 -3.41 -14.88
CA ALA A 75 0.92 -3.27 -15.39
C ALA A 75 -0.14 -3.15 -14.27
N LEU A 76 0.13 -3.72 -13.10
CA LEU A 76 -0.77 -3.63 -11.95
C LEU A 76 -0.64 -2.27 -11.25
N PRO A 77 -1.74 -1.71 -10.72
CA PRO A 77 -1.70 -0.51 -9.90
C PRO A 77 -0.74 -0.63 -8.72
N LEU A 78 -0.06 0.47 -8.42
CA LEU A 78 0.94 0.57 -7.36
C LEU A 78 0.39 1.33 -6.15
N MET A 79 0.64 0.80 -4.96
CA MET A 79 0.23 1.41 -3.69
C MET A 79 1.42 1.69 -2.77
N LEU A 80 1.51 2.93 -2.27
CA LEU A 80 2.45 3.29 -1.21
C LEU A 80 1.82 3.09 0.17
N LEU A 81 2.43 2.22 0.97
CA LEU A 81 1.93 1.78 2.28
C LEU A 81 2.25 2.72 3.45
N ARG A 82 2.81 3.90 3.18
CA ARG A 82 3.21 4.85 4.21
C ARG A 82 2.95 6.27 3.76
N ILE A 83 2.82 7.16 4.74
CA ILE A 83 2.84 8.59 4.48
C ILE A 83 4.18 8.94 3.82
N PRO A 84 4.17 9.62 2.66
CA PRO A 84 5.39 10.05 2.02
C PRO A 84 6.02 11.24 2.73
N ALA A 85 7.34 11.37 2.63
CA ALA A 85 8.02 12.58 3.03
C ALA A 85 7.55 13.75 2.12
N PRO A 86 7.34 14.97 2.66
CA PRO A 86 6.94 16.15 1.89
C PRO A 86 7.74 16.36 0.61
N SER A 87 9.08 16.23 0.68
CA SER A 87 10.00 16.41 -0.45
C SER A 87 9.86 15.37 -1.56
N ARG A 88 9.10 14.30 -1.34
CA ARG A 88 8.89 13.20 -2.30
C ARG A 88 7.49 13.20 -2.91
N ALA A 89 6.62 14.16 -2.58
CA ALA A 89 5.22 14.16 -3.05
C ALA A 89 5.10 14.01 -4.57
N ALA A 90 5.89 14.76 -5.34
CA ALA A 90 5.90 14.67 -6.81
C ALA A 90 6.34 13.29 -7.33
N ASP A 91 7.37 12.69 -6.73
CA ASP A 91 7.81 11.35 -7.12
C ASP A 91 6.75 10.29 -6.79
N VAL A 92 6.06 10.45 -5.68
CA VAL A 92 5.01 9.52 -5.23
C VAL A 92 3.86 9.53 -6.22
N VAL A 93 3.36 10.71 -6.58
CA VAL A 93 2.26 10.86 -7.54
C VAL A 93 2.64 10.30 -8.92
N ARG A 94 3.92 10.33 -9.30
CA ARG A 94 4.40 9.74 -10.56
C ARG A 94 4.41 8.22 -10.56
N CYS A 95 4.64 7.57 -9.42
CA CYS A 95 4.91 6.13 -9.37
C CYS A 95 3.91 5.31 -8.55
N ALA A 96 2.93 5.93 -7.89
CA ALA A 96 1.91 5.25 -7.10
C ALA A 96 0.53 5.73 -7.51
N ASP A 97 -0.37 4.79 -7.80
CA ASP A 97 -1.77 5.08 -8.09
C ASP A 97 -2.58 5.37 -6.82
N THR A 98 -2.14 4.83 -5.68
CA THR A 98 -2.80 5.00 -4.38
C THR A 98 -1.79 5.17 -3.25
N THR A 99 -2.06 6.08 -2.30
CA THR A 99 -1.24 6.23 -1.09
C THR A 99 -2.08 6.13 0.19
N LEU A 100 -1.51 5.51 1.21
CA LEU A 100 -2.06 5.49 2.57
C LEU A 100 -1.60 6.75 3.32
N ASN A 101 -2.54 7.51 3.90
CA ASN A 101 -2.24 8.80 4.55
C ASN A 101 -2.98 8.97 5.89
N SER A 102 -2.36 9.70 6.81
CA SER A 102 -2.95 10.11 8.08
C SER A 102 -2.69 11.60 8.43
N SER A 103 -2.14 12.38 7.49
CA SER A 103 -1.91 13.84 7.65
C SER A 103 -2.55 14.61 6.50
N VAL A 104 -3.33 15.65 6.83
CA VAL A 104 -3.93 16.53 5.83
C VAL A 104 -2.86 17.33 5.10
N GLU A 105 -1.82 17.76 5.81
CA GLU A 105 -0.69 18.51 5.27
C GLU A 105 0.01 17.72 4.16
N THR A 106 0.22 16.41 4.37
CA THR A 106 0.77 15.55 3.31
C THR A 106 -0.18 15.40 2.14
N ILE A 107 -1.50 15.27 2.38
CA ILE A 107 -2.48 15.18 1.31
C ILE A 107 -2.54 16.48 0.49
N ARG A 108 -2.37 17.66 1.11
CA ARG A 108 -2.24 18.94 0.39
C ARG A 108 -1.04 18.95 -0.56
N LEU A 109 0.12 18.47 -0.10
CA LEU A 109 1.31 18.38 -0.96
C LEU A 109 1.13 17.38 -2.10
N LEU A 110 0.44 16.26 -1.86
CA LEU A 110 0.06 15.32 -2.92
C LEU A 110 -0.91 15.95 -3.91
N SER A 111 -1.87 16.77 -3.46
CA SER A 111 -2.81 17.51 -4.30
C SER A 111 -2.09 18.50 -5.21
N GLU A 112 -1.17 19.30 -4.66
CA GLU A 112 -0.35 20.24 -5.43
C GLU A 112 0.50 19.52 -6.48
N ALA A 113 1.13 18.40 -6.11
CA ALA A 113 1.90 17.58 -7.03
C ALA A 113 1.03 16.95 -8.14
N ALA A 114 -0.16 16.43 -7.79
CA ALA A 114 -1.09 15.85 -8.74
C ALA A 114 -1.67 16.89 -9.70
N GLN A 115 -1.94 18.10 -9.21
CA GLN A 115 -2.32 19.23 -10.04
C GLN A 115 -1.20 19.63 -11.01
N PHE A 116 0.03 19.73 -10.52
CA PHE A 116 1.18 20.06 -11.38
C PHE A 116 1.41 19.03 -12.49
N LEU A 117 1.18 17.75 -12.21
CA LEU A 117 1.31 16.65 -13.16
C LEU A 117 0.04 16.40 -13.98
N ASN A 118 -1.06 17.12 -13.69
CA ASN A 118 -2.37 16.97 -14.29
C ASN A 118 -2.92 15.52 -14.23
N VAL A 119 -2.84 14.90 -13.06
CA VAL A 119 -3.35 13.55 -12.78
C VAL A 119 -4.29 13.57 -11.57
N HIS A 120 -5.13 12.56 -11.42
CA HIS A 120 -5.89 12.35 -10.18
C HIS A 120 -5.20 11.28 -9.33
N HIS A 121 -4.93 11.60 -8.07
CA HIS A 121 -4.24 10.71 -7.14
C HIS A 121 -5.21 10.13 -6.11
N ASN A 122 -5.22 8.81 -5.95
CA ASN A 122 -6.08 8.16 -4.95
C ASN A 122 -5.41 8.17 -3.58
N ILE A 123 -6.17 8.52 -2.55
CA ILE A 123 -5.73 8.42 -1.16
C ILE A 123 -6.69 7.56 -0.35
N ILE A 124 -6.12 6.78 0.55
CA ILE A 124 -6.85 6.07 1.61
C ILE A 124 -6.46 6.72 2.94
N VAL A 125 -7.45 7.18 3.70
CA VAL A 125 -7.21 7.74 5.03
C VAL A 125 -7.10 6.59 6.02
N MET A 126 -5.93 6.45 6.62
CA MET A 126 -5.68 5.44 7.65
C MET A 126 -6.25 5.91 8.99
N VAL A 127 -7.01 5.04 9.64
CA VAL A 127 -7.57 5.23 10.98
C VAL A 127 -6.90 4.24 11.92
N ASP A 128 -6.37 4.74 13.03
CA ASP A 128 -5.85 3.88 14.08
C ASP A 128 -7.00 3.40 14.96
N VAL A 129 -7.10 2.09 15.11
CA VAL A 129 -8.17 1.40 15.85
C VAL A 129 -7.60 0.59 17.02
N GLY A 130 -6.41 0.97 17.50
CA GLY A 130 -5.73 0.33 18.65
C GLY A 130 -4.42 -0.39 18.30
N ASP A 131 -3.97 -0.33 17.04
CA ASP A 131 -2.66 -0.88 16.64
C ASP A 131 -1.51 0.06 17.04
N LEU A 132 -1.80 1.35 17.31
CA LEU A 132 -0.87 2.41 17.75
C LEU A 132 0.34 2.58 16.82
N ARG A 133 0.15 2.23 15.56
CA ARG A 133 1.22 2.15 14.56
C ARG A 133 1.16 3.30 13.57
N GLU A 134 -0.02 3.55 13.01
CA GLU A 134 -0.25 4.52 11.94
C GLU A 134 -1.75 4.75 11.78
N GLY A 135 -2.15 6.00 11.56
CA GLY A 135 -3.53 6.38 11.37
C GLY A 135 -3.94 7.58 12.21
N VAL A 136 -5.02 8.23 11.79
CA VAL A 136 -5.69 9.27 12.59
C VAL A 136 -6.56 8.61 13.63
N TRP A 137 -6.77 9.31 14.76
CA TRP A 137 -7.75 8.86 15.73
C TRP A 137 -9.17 8.81 15.12
N PRO A 138 -10.04 7.87 15.54
CA PRO A 138 -11.37 7.71 14.96
C PRO A 138 -12.23 8.98 14.97
N ASP A 139 -12.13 9.78 16.03
CA ASP A 139 -12.82 11.07 16.18
C ASP A 139 -12.32 12.16 15.20
N GLN A 140 -11.10 12.01 14.69
CA GLN A 140 -10.49 12.91 13.71
C GLN A 140 -10.75 12.48 12.26
N ALA A 141 -11.17 11.24 12.01
CA ALA A 141 -11.31 10.67 10.68
C ALA A 141 -12.25 11.49 9.78
N ILE A 142 -13.41 11.92 10.30
CA ILE A 142 -14.39 12.72 9.55
C ILE A 142 -13.80 14.06 9.12
N ARG A 143 -13.03 14.72 10.00
CA ARG A 143 -12.38 16.00 9.70
C ARG A 143 -11.39 15.82 8.55
N VAL A 144 -10.52 14.82 8.65
CA VAL A 144 -9.46 14.56 7.68
C VAL A 144 -10.02 14.20 6.31
N VAL A 145 -11.04 13.33 6.25
CA VAL A 145 -11.73 12.99 5.00
C VAL A 145 -12.39 14.21 4.36
N ARG A 146 -13.06 15.06 5.15
CA ARG A 146 -13.71 16.28 4.66
C ARG A 146 -12.71 17.30 4.12
N GLU A 147 -11.56 17.44 4.76
CA GLU A 147 -10.51 18.32 4.26
C GLU A 147 -9.87 17.75 2.98
N ALA A 148 -9.58 16.44 2.96
CA ALA A 148 -9.02 15.77 1.80
C ALA A 148 -9.95 15.81 0.56
N SER A 149 -11.26 15.65 0.74
CA SER A 149 -12.23 15.65 -0.37
C SER A 149 -12.44 17.01 -1.04
N ARG A 150 -11.97 18.09 -0.41
CA ARG A 150 -12.01 19.45 -0.98
C ARG A 150 -10.75 19.78 -1.78
N LEU A 151 -9.72 18.94 -1.72
CA LEU A 151 -8.47 19.19 -2.41
C LEU A 151 -8.59 18.80 -3.90
N PRO A 152 -8.16 19.67 -4.82
CA PRO A 152 -8.22 19.36 -6.25
C PRO A 152 -7.29 18.18 -6.57
N HIS A 153 -7.60 17.43 -7.63
CA HIS A 153 -6.78 16.28 -8.07
C HIS A 153 -6.60 15.15 -7.04
N ILE A 154 -7.32 15.17 -5.91
CA ILE A 154 -7.35 14.09 -4.93
C ILE A 154 -8.68 13.33 -5.04
N ASN A 155 -8.60 12.01 -5.04
CA ASN A 155 -9.75 11.13 -4.86
C ASN A 155 -9.63 10.39 -3.52
N VAL A 156 -10.59 10.60 -2.62
CA VAL A 156 -10.65 9.81 -1.37
C VAL A 156 -11.25 8.44 -1.69
N ALA A 157 -10.39 7.47 -1.94
CA ALA A 157 -10.79 6.12 -2.36
C ALA A 157 -11.42 5.31 -1.21
N GLY A 158 -11.11 5.64 0.04
CA GLY A 158 -11.72 5.00 1.20
C GLY A 158 -10.98 5.24 2.50
N LEU A 159 -11.34 4.43 3.50
CA LEU A 159 -10.67 4.34 4.80
C LEU A 159 -9.86 3.04 4.87
N GLY A 160 -8.79 3.06 5.64
CA GLY A 160 -7.98 1.87 5.94
C GLY A 160 -7.63 1.81 7.42
N CYS A 161 -7.29 0.62 7.91
CA CYS A 161 -6.73 0.43 9.24
C CYS A 161 -5.70 -0.70 9.20
N ASN A 162 -4.82 -0.72 10.20
CA ASN A 162 -3.95 -1.86 10.45
C ASN A 162 -4.54 -2.69 11.59
N LEU A 163 -4.42 -4.01 11.48
CA LEU A 163 -4.87 -4.96 12.49
C LEU A 163 -3.72 -5.94 12.79
N ALA A 164 -3.56 -6.30 14.07
CA ALA A 164 -2.57 -7.28 14.53
C ALA A 164 -1.11 -7.01 14.09
N CYS A 165 -0.72 -5.76 13.85
CA CYS A 165 0.58 -5.46 13.27
C CYS A 165 1.67 -5.19 14.31
N TYR A 166 1.39 -4.37 15.33
CA TYR A 166 2.37 -4.06 16.38
C TYR A 166 2.21 -4.94 17.62
N GLY A 167 0.99 -5.11 18.10
CA GLY A 167 0.73 -5.78 19.38
C GLY A 167 0.70 -7.31 19.33
N GLY A 168 0.62 -7.92 18.14
CA GLY A 168 0.41 -9.39 17.98
C GLY A 168 -0.89 -9.91 18.58
N VAL A 169 -1.72 -9.03 19.17
CA VAL A 169 -3.04 -9.33 19.68
C VAL A 169 -3.99 -9.45 18.50
N ILE A 170 -4.68 -10.58 18.43
CA ILE A 170 -5.69 -10.82 17.41
C ILE A 170 -6.91 -9.95 17.74
N PRO A 171 -7.40 -9.12 16.80
CA PRO A 171 -8.60 -8.33 17.01
C PRO A 171 -9.80 -9.22 17.33
N SER A 172 -10.55 -8.86 18.37
CA SER A 172 -11.80 -9.47 18.77
C SER A 172 -12.84 -8.40 19.02
N VAL A 173 -14.12 -8.78 19.09
CA VAL A 173 -15.18 -7.83 19.41
C VAL A 173 -14.97 -7.23 20.80
N GLU A 174 -14.42 -7.98 21.76
CA GLU A 174 -14.17 -7.46 23.11
C GLU A 174 -13.06 -6.41 23.13
N ASN A 175 -11.94 -6.63 22.43
CA ASN A 175 -10.78 -5.73 22.50
C ASN A 175 -10.86 -4.52 21.54
N MET A 176 -11.74 -4.56 20.53
CA MET A 176 -11.97 -3.45 19.62
C MET A 176 -13.10 -2.49 20.07
N ASN A 177 -13.83 -2.83 21.14
CA ASN A 177 -14.92 -2.02 21.71
C ASN A 177 -14.55 -1.36 23.06
N ALA A 178 -13.31 -1.54 23.52
CA ALA A 178 -12.82 -1.02 24.81
C ALA A 178 -12.39 0.45 24.71
#